data_AF-A0A2P2ME28-F1
#
_entry.id   AF-A0A2P2ME28-F1
#
_cell.length_a   1.000
_cell.length_b   1.000
_cell.length_c   1.000
_cell.angle_alpha   90.00
_cell.angle_beta   90.00
_cell.angle_gamma   90.00
#
_symmetry.space_group_name_H-M   'P 1'
#
loop_
_entity.id
_entity.type
_entity.pdbx_description
1 polymer ?
#
loop_
_entity_poly.entity_id
_entity_poly.type
_entity_poly.pdbx_seq_one_letter_code
_entity_poly.pdbx_strand_id
1 'polypeptide(L)'
;MGRHPGDLVSTISSSTFAASGPDQALLKDVIDQRLPLPRGKLAEGVVYIAEIAVACLNANPQYRPNMRQVSLGLLNMRPTLIKSFSEIELAEILVDHNVTGEG
;
A
#
# COMPACT_ATOMS: atom_id res chain seq x y z
N MET A 1 17.92 -7.59 18.18
CA MET A 1 18.09 -7.04 16.82
C MET A 1 16.76 -6.43 16.41
N GLY A 2 16.65 -5.10 16.36
CA GLY A 2 15.47 -4.43 15.82
C GLY A 2 15.57 -4.39 14.30
N ARG A 3 14.47 -4.65 13.58
CA ARG A 3 14.40 -4.45 12.12
C ARG A 3 14.00 -3.00 11.87
N HIS A 4 14.64 -2.31 10.93
CA HIS A 4 14.20 -0.97 10.55
C HIS A 4 12.84 -1.07 9.83
N PRO A 5 11.90 -0.12 9.99
CA PRO A 5 10.63 -0.17 9.26
C PRO A 5 10.80 -0.21 7.73
N GLY A 6 11.86 0.42 7.19
CA GLY A 6 12.23 0.28 5.77
C GLY A 6 12.65 -1.15 5.38
N ASP A 7 13.31 -1.89 6.28
CA ASP A 7 13.65 -3.31 6.04
C ASP A 7 12.40 -4.18 5.96
N LEU A 8 11.28 -3.75 6.57
CA LEU A 8 10.00 -4.45 6.43
C LEU A 8 9.48 -4.32 5.00
N VAL A 9 9.62 -3.16 4.33
CA VAL A 9 9.28 -3.04 2.90
C VAL A 9 10.17 -3.94 2.07
N SER A 10 11.50 -3.91 2.27
CA SER A 10 12.41 -4.81 1.54
C SER A 10 12.15 -6.30 1.81
N THR A 11 11.64 -6.65 3.00
CA THR A 11 11.21 -8.02 3.34
C THR A 11 9.85 -8.35 2.72
N ILE A 12 8.90 -7.41 2.70
CA ILE A 12 7.59 -7.55 2.05
C ILE A 12 7.73 -7.60 0.53
N SER A 13 8.80 -7.05 -0.05
CA SER A 13 9.25 -7.47 -1.36
C SER A 13 9.83 -8.89 -1.26
N SER A 14 11.02 -9.06 -0.70
CA SER A 14 11.84 -10.26 -0.86
C SER A 14 11.18 -11.58 -0.41
N SER A 15 10.50 -11.63 0.73
CA SER A 15 9.83 -12.84 1.24
C SER A 15 8.56 -13.16 0.47
N THR A 16 7.85 -12.15 -0.02
CA THR A 16 6.61 -12.30 -0.78
C THR A 16 6.89 -12.78 -2.20
N PHE A 17 7.93 -12.23 -2.85
CA PHE A 17 8.48 -12.72 -4.10
C PHE A 17 9.06 -14.16 -3.97
N ALA A 18 9.49 -14.57 -2.78
CA ALA A 18 10.12 -15.89 -2.55
C ALA A 18 9.16 -17.00 -2.09
N ALA A 19 8.09 -16.68 -1.34
CA ALA A 19 7.17 -17.69 -0.79
C ALA A 19 6.03 -18.07 -1.75
N SER A 20 5.66 -17.16 -2.65
CA SER A 20 4.48 -17.28 -3.52
C SER A 20 4.78 -16.96 -5.00
N GLY A 21 6.06 -16.92 -5.38
CA GLY A 21 6.48 -16.43 -6.70
C GLY A 21 6.21 -14.93 -6.88
N PRO A 22 6.54 -14.37 -8.05
CA PRO A 22 6.49 -12.92 -8.26
C PRO A 22 5.09 -12.30 -8.36
N ASP A 23 4.04 -13.08 -8.60
CA ASP A 23 2.74 -12.57 -9.09
C ASP A 23 1.52 -12.92 -8.18
N GLN A 24 1.68 -13.32 -6.91
CA GLN A 24 0.56 -13.99 -6.18
C GLN A 24 0.17 -13.45 -4.80
N ALA A 25 0.86 -12.47 -4.22
CA ALA A 25 0.46 -11.95 -2.92
C ALA A 25 -0.58 -10.85 -3.06
N LEU A 26 -1.74 -11.05 -2.45
CA LEU A 26 -2.89 -10.17 -2.60
C LEU A 26 -3.06 -9.34 -1.33
N LEU A 27 -3.55 -8.11 -1.47
CA LEU A 27 -3.76 -7.18 -0.35
C LEU A 27 -4.63 -7.79 0.77
N LYS A 28 -5.59 -8.64 0.38
CA LYS A 28 -6.47 -9.39 1.30
C LYS A 28 -5.71 -10.30 2.28
N ASP A 29 -4.52 -10.78 1.92
CA ASP A 29 -3.78 -11.76 2.71
C ASP A 29 -2.95 -11.09 3.81
N VAL A 30 -2.68 -9.78 3.67
CA VAL A 30 -1.80 -8.97 4.53
C VAL A 30 -2.55 -8.10 5.55
N ILE A 31 -3.82 -7.79 5.28
CA ILE A 31 -4.72 -7.11 6.23
C ILE A 31 -5.19 -8.06 7.35
N ASP A 32 -5.82 -7.51 8.40
CA ASP A 32 -6.34 -8.31 9.51
C ASP A 32 -7.46 -9.27 9.06
N GLN A 33 -7.09 -10.54 8.87
CA GLN A 33 -7.97 -11.63 8.42
C GLN A 33 -9.10 -11.95 9.42
N ARG A 34 -9.09 -11.36 10.63
CA ARG A 34 -10.20 -11.46 11.59
C ARG A 34 -11.37 -10.54 11.23
N LEU A 35 -11.15 -9.56 10.35
CA LEU A 35 -12.17 -8.64 9.88
C LEU A 35 -12.87 -9.19 8.62
N PRO A 36 -14.17 -8.89 8.41
CA PRO A 36 -14.84 -9.19 7.15
C PRO A 36 -14.12 -8.49 5.99
N LEU A 37 -14.01 -9.16 4.85
CA LEU A 37 -13.35 -8.59 3.67
C LEU A 37 -14.02 -7.26 3.25
N PRO A 38 -13.26 -6.17 3.07
CA PRO A 38 -13.79 -4.88 2.63
C PRO A 38 -14.58 -4.96 1.32
N ARG A 39 -15.63 -4.14 1.19
CA ARG A 39 -16.48 -4.07 -0.01
C ARG A 39 -16.89 -2.63 -0.33
N GLY A 40 -17.09 -2.34 -1.62
CA GLY A 40 -17.47 -1.00 -2.11
C GLY A 40 -16.54 0.09 -1.58
N LYS A 41 -17.13 1.21 -1.10
CA LYS A 41 -16.38 2.35 -0.55
C LYS A 41 -15.42 2.02 0.60
N LEU A 42 -15.61 0.92 1.32
CA LEU A 42 -14.67 0.50 2.37
C LEU A 42 -13.43 -0.20 1.78
N ALA A 43 -13.58 -0.96 0.69
CA ALA A 43 -12.45 -1.56 -0.01
C ALA A 43 -11.55 -0.48 -0.62
N GLU A 44 -12.17 0.39 -1.40
CA GLU A 44 -11.71 1.71 -1.80
C GLU A 44 -10.98 2.48 -0.66
N GLY A 45 -11.60 2.53 0.52
CA GLY A 45 -11.04 2.97 1.81
C GLY A 45 -9.66 2.39 2.13
N VAL A 46 -9.60 1.06 2.23
CA VAL A 46 -8.42 0.33 2.69
C VAL A 46 -7.27 0.39 1.67
N VAL A 47 -7.56 0.34 0.37
CA VAL A 47 -6.55 0.37 -0.71
C VAL A 47 -5.76 1.67 -0.70
N TYR A 48 -6.44 2.81 -0.71
CA TYR A 48 -5.79 4.12 -0.71
C TYR A 48 -5.01 4.41 0.58
N ILE A 49 -5.50 3.92 1.73
CA ILE A 49 -4.75 3.99 2.99
C ILE A 49 -3.48 3.12 2.91
N ALA A 50 -3.55 1.96 2.26
CA ALA A 50 -2.39 1.09 2.04
C ALA A 50 -1.37 1.73 1.09
N GLU A 51 -1.79 2.39 0.01
CA GLU A 51 -0.92 3.18 -0.88
C GLU A 51 -0.18 4.29 -0.12
N ILE A 52 -0.90 5.08 0.70
CA ILE A 52 -0.29 6.11 1.56
C ILE A 52 0.70 5.48 2.55
N ALA A 53 0.35 4.35 3.17
CA ALA A 53 1.22 3.66 4.11
C ALA A 53 2.51 3.14 3.45
N VAL A 54 2.41 2.57 2.24
CA VAL A 54 3.56 2.14 1.44
C VAL A 54 4.47 3.33 1.11
N ALA A 55 3.90 4.44 0.63
CA ALA A 55 4.66 5.66 0.35
C ALA A 55 5.38 6.19 1.61
N CYS A 56 4.74 6.16 2.78
CA CYS A 56 5.35 6.53 4.07
C CYS A 56 6.53 5.64 4.47
N LEU A 57 6.60 4.41 3.97
CA LEU A 57 7.65 3.44 4.28
C LEU A 57 8.75 3.36 3.21
N ASN A 58 8.70 4.20 2.17
CA ASN A 58 9.68 4.18 1.08
C ASN A 58 11.13 4.31 1.62
N ALA A 59 12.00 3.38 1.21
CA ALA A 59 13.39 3.32 1.70
C ALA A 59 14.16 4.62 1.41
N ASN A 60 13.89 5.27 0.27
CA ASN A 60 14.44 6.59 -0.04
C ASN A 60 13.69 7.68 0.77
N PRO A 61 14.37 8.44 1.65
CA PRO A 61 13.76 9.55 2.38
C PRO A 61 13.09 10.60 1.48
N GLN A 62 13.60 10.81 0.27
CA GLN A 62 13.10 11.86 -0.65
C GLN A 62 11.74 11.53 -1.28
N TYR A 63 11.33 10.26 -1.29
CA TYR A 63 10.02 9.83 -1.78
C TYR A 63 8.99 9.65 -0.66
N ARG A 64 9.41 9.74 0.62
CA ARG A 64 8.46 9.66 1.74
C ARG A 64 7.66 10.96 1.86
N PRO A 65 6.32 10.90 1.88
CA PRO A 65 5.49 12.09 2.08
C PRO A 65 5.69 12.65 3.49
N ASN A 66 5.62 13.97 3.62
CA ASN A 66 5.54 14.61 4.93
C ASN A 66 4.11 14.53 5.50
N MET A 67 3.96 14.77 6.81
CA MET A 67 2.66 14.67 7.49
C MET A 67 1.57 15.60 6.91
N ARG A 68 1.94 16.74 6.30
CA ARG A 68 0.95 17.61 5.62
C ARG A 68 0.39 16.91 4.38
N GLN A 69 1.24 16.31 3.56
CA GLN A 69 0.82 15.50 2.39
C GLN A 69 -0.04 14.31 2.82
N VAL A 70 0.37 13.57 3.85
CA VAL A 70 -0.41 12.44 4.42
C VAL A 70 -1.78 12.91 4.90
N SER A 71 -1.85 13.98 5.70
CA SER A 71 -3.13 14.52 6.19
C SER A 71 -4.03 15.00 5.05
N LEU A 72 -3.46 15.62 4.01
CA LEU A 72 -4.22 16.13 2.88
C LEU A 72 -4.76 15.00 2.01
N GLY A 73 -3.98 13.94 1.78
CA GLY A 73 -4.44 12.73 1.09
C GLY A 73 -5.61 12.08 1.83
N LEU A 74 -5.46 11.83 3.12
CA LEU A 74 -6.53 11.26 3.95
C LEU A 74 -7.80 12.12 4.00
N LEU A 75 -7.70 13.45 3.97
CA LEU A 75 -8.84 14.36 3.94
C LEU A 75 -9.50 14.48 2.55
N ASN A 76 -8.70 14.47 1.48
CA ASN A 76 -9.18 14.60 0.10
C ASN A 76 -9.46 13.25 -0.58
N MET A 77 -9.60 12.19 0.22
CA MET A 77 -9.76 10.82 -0.23
C MET A 77 -10.95 10.68 -1.20
N ARG A 78 -10.64 10.42 -2.48
CA ARG A 78 -11.62 10.10 -3.53
C ARG A 78 -11.26 8.76 -4.16
N PRO A 79 -11.64 7.64 -3.53
CA PRO A 79 -11.21 6.34 -3.99
C PRO A 79 -12.12 5.88 -5.12
N THR A 80 -11.53 5.18 -6.09
CA THR A 80 -12.25 4.53 -7.19
C THR A 80 -11.57 3.20 -7.46
N LEU A 81 -12.25 2.09 -7.21
CA LEU A 81 -11.65 0.77 -7.39
C LEU A 81 -12.12 0.12 -8.69
N ILE A 82 -11.16 -0.23 -9.56
CA ILE A 82 -11.42 -0.83 -10.88
C ILE A 82 -11.57 -2.36 -10.79
N LYS A 83 -10.95 -2.99 -9.80
CA LYS A 83 -10.91 -4.44 -9.56
C LYS A 83 -11.69 -4.81 -8.29
N SER A 84 -11.97 -6.09 -8.02
CA SER A 84 -12.43 -6.46 -6.69
C SER A 84 -11.27 -6.45 -5.69
N PHE A 85 -11.56 -6.19 -4.42
CA PHE A 85 -10.53 -6.16 -3.36
C PHE A 85 -9.76 -7.50 -3.22
N SER A 86 -10.39 -8.62 -3.62
CA SER A 86 -9.80 -9.96 -3.59
C SER A 86 -8.70 -10.19 -4.63
N GLU A 87 -8.61 -9.33 -5.65
CA GLU A 87 -7.76 -9.45 -6.83
C GLU A 87 -6.61 -8.41 -6.86
N ILE A 88 -6.55 -7.52 -5.87
CA ILE A 88 -5.52 -6.49 -5.79
C ILE A 88 -4.22 -7.16 -5.36
N GLU A 89 -3.26 -7.23 -6.27
CA GLU A 89 -1.91 -7.68 -5.94
C GLU A 89 -1.21 -6.61 -5.10
N LEU A 90 -0.43 -7.04 -4.11
CA LEU A 90 0.36 -6.13 -3.29
C LEU A 90 1.39 -5.37 -4.13
N ALA A 91 1.83 -5.96 -5.24
CA ALA A 91 2.67 -5.33 -6.24
C ALA A 91 2.03 -4.05 -6.81
N GLU A 92 0.73 -4.02 -7.07
CA GLU A 92 0.05 -2.85 -7.65
C GLU A 92 0.15 -1.61 -6.75
N ILE A 93 0.05 -1.79 -5.43
CA ILE A 93 0.20 -0.68 -4.46
C ILE A 93 1.67 -0.42 -4.05
N LEU A 94 2.61 -1.27 -4.49
CA LEU A 94 4.06 -1.12 -4.30
C LEU A 94 4.75 -0.45 -5.49
N VAL A 95 4.07 -0.29 -6.63
CA VAL A 95 4.62 0.46 -7.77
C VAL A 95 4.68 1.96 -7.43
N ASP A 96 5.87 2.52 -7.57
CA ASP A 96 6.20 3.91 -7.25
C ASP A 96 5.38 4.88 -8.14
N HIS A 97 4.33 5.46 -7.57
CA HIS A 97 3.46 6.44 -8.23
C HIS A 97 4.14 7.81 -8.37
N ASN A 98 5.18 7.88 -9.21
CA ASN A 98 5.90 9.11 -9.56
C ASN A 98 5.17 9.91 -10.66
N VAL A 99 3.88 10.24 -10.41
CA VAL A 99 2.93 10.94 -11.30
C VAL A 99 1.85 11.59 -10.41
N THR A 100 1.65 12.90 -10.27
CA THR A 100 2.31 14.12 -10.83
C THR A 100 2.25 15.25 -9.77
N GLY A 101 3.08 16.30 -9.87
CA GLY A 101 3.07 17.45 -8.94
C GLY A 101 2.10 18.58 -9.31
N GLU A 102 1.94 19.53 -8.39
CA GLU A 102 1.41 20.88 -8.66
C GLU A 102 2.38 21.92 -8.09
N GLY A 103 2.62 22.97 -8.87
CA GLY A 103 3.27 24.23 -8.46
C GLY A 103 2.32 25.40 -8.66
#